data_AF-A0A934H3P4-F1
#
_entry.id   AF-A0A934H3P4-F1
#
_cell.length_a   1.000
_cell.length_b   1.000
_cell.length_c   1.000
_cell.angle_alpha   90.00
_cell.angle_beta   90.00
_cell.angle_gamma   90.00
#
_symmetry.space_group_name_H-M   'P 1'
#
loop_
_entity.id
_entity.type
_entity.pdbx_description
1 polymer ?
#
loop_
_entity_poly.entity_id
_entity_poly.type
_entity_poly.pdbx_seq_one_letter_code
_entity_poly.pdbx_strand_id
1 'polypeptide(L)' 'MGRIKAAIWANPSEKGVRYNATISRLYKDGETWKNSSSFGRDDLLLASKVLDRAHSWILATTAPKQPQPAATGTK' A
#
# COMPACT_ATOMS: atom_id res chain seq x y z
N MET A 1 4.57 -8.29 4.52
CA MET A 1 5.11 -9.66 4.33
C MET A 1 6.49 -9.68 4.95
N GLY A 2 6.73 -10.49 5.97
CA GLY A 2 8.02 -10.48 6.68
C GLY A 2 8.41 -9.06 7.11
N ARG A 3 9.65 -8.67 6.82
CA ARG A 3 10.22 -7.35 7.12
C ARG A 3 9.94 -6.28 6.06
N ILE A 4 9.27 -6.61 4.95
CA ILE A 4 9.02 -5.67 3.85
C ILE A 4 7.63 -5.04 3.98
N LYS A 5 7.60 -3.71 3.88
CA LYS A 5 6.37 -2.88 3.97
C LYS A 5 6.34 -1.83 2.87
N ALA A 6 5.14 -1.50 2.39
CA ALA A 6 4.90 -0.33 1.56
C ALA A 6 3.95 0.62 2.29
N ALA A 7 4.34 1.89 2.38
CA ALA A 7 3.46 2.98 2.81
C ALA A 7 2.84 3.61 1.56
N ILE A 8 1.53 3.80 1.55
CA ILE A 8 0.81 4.45 0.45
C ILE A 8 0.42 5.86 0.90
N TRP A 9 0.73 6.84 0.08
CA TRP A 9 0.51 8.27 0.34
C TRP A 9 -0.53 8.82 -0.62
N ALA A 10 -1.64 9.31 -0.10
CA ALA A 10 -2.66 10.00 -0.87
C ALA A 10 -2.30 11.48 -1.03
N ASN A 11 -2.30 11.97 -2.26
CA ASN A 11 -2.02 13.36 -2.63
C ASN A 11 -3.27 13.93 -3.33
N PRO A 12 -4.21 14.54 -2.59
CA PRO A 12 -5.39 15.19 -3.16
C PRO A 12 -5.00 16.36 -4.06
N SER A 13 -5.75 16.54 -5.14
CA SER A 13 -5.65 17.70 -6.03
C SER A 13 -7.01 18.01 -6.64
N GLU A 14 -7.15 19.17 -7.29
CA GLU A 14 -8.37 19.55 -8.02
C GLU A 14 -8.77 18.54 -9.11
N LYS A 15 -7.79 17.79 -9.66
CA LYS A 15 -8.00 16.77 -10.68
C LYS A 15 -8.25 15.36 -10.10
N GLY A 16 -8.39 15.25 -8.78
CA GLY A 16 -8.53 13.98 -8.06
C GLY A 16 -7.31 13.63 -7.20
N VAL A 17 -7.40 12.49 -6.52
CA VAL A 17 -6.33 11.99 -5.63
C VAL A 17 -5.32 11.19 -6.44
N ARG A 18 -4.03 11.55 -6.34
CA ARG A 18 -2.91 10.74 -6.83
C ARG A 18 -2.28 9.98 -5.68
N TYR A 19 -1.84 8.74 -5.92
CA TYR A 19 -1.20 7.92 -4.89
C TYR A 19 0.27 7.68 -5.22
N ASN A 20 1.12 7.77 -4.20
CA ASN A 20 2.52 7.34 -4.26
C ASN A 20 2.72 6.17 -3.27
N ALA A 21 3.70 5.32 -3.51
CA ALA A 21 4.08 4.28 -2.55
C ALA A 21 5.57 4.37 -2.20
N THR A 22 5.90 4.20 -0.92
CA THR A 22 7.28 4.08 -0.42
C THR A 22 7.47 2.69 0.16
N ILE A 23 8.38 1.92 -0.44
CA ILE A 23 8.75 0.60 0.07
C ILE A 23 9.95 0.69 1.02
N SER A 24 9.92 -0.11 2.08
CA SER A 24 11.03 -0.21 3.03
C SER A 24 11.13 -1.59 3.65
N ARG A 25 12.35 -1.91 4.11
CA ARG A 25 12.67 -3.09 4.90
C ARG A 25 12.89 -2.70 6.36
N LEU A 26 12.17 -3.34 7.26
CA LEU A 26 12.34 -3.21 8.69
C LEU A 26 13.52 -4.07 9.17
N TYR A 27 14.42 -3.48 9.93
CA TYR A 27 15.53 -4.21 10.55
C TYR A 27 15.76 -3.69 11.98
N LYS A 28 16.46 -4.47 12.78
CA LYS A 28 16.78 -4.11 14.16
C LYS A 28 18.24 -3.69 14.24
N ASP A 29 18.49 -2.57 14.91
CA ASP A 29 19.82 -2.04 15.21
C ASP A 29 19.93 -1.89 16.74
N GLY A 30 20.58 -2.87 17.37
CA GLY A 30 20.51 -3.08 18.81
C GLY A 30 19.07 -3.32 19.27
N GLU A 31 18.55 -2.41 20.10
CA GLU A 31 17.18 -2.46 20.61
C GLU A 31 16.18 -1.68 19.74
N THR A 32 16.66 -0.88 18.78
CA THR A 32 15.81 0.02 17.98
C THR A 32 15.42 -0.61 16.66
N TRP A 33 14.15 -0.48 16.29
CA TRP A 33 13.67 -0.82 14.94
C TRP A 33 13.91 0.34 13.96
N LYS A 34 14.51 0.05 12.81
CA LYS A 34 14.83 1.02 11.75
C LYS A 34 14.31 0.55 10.39
N ASN A 35 14.20 1.48 9.45
CA ASN A 35 13.79 1.20 8.07
C ASN A 35 14.99 1.41 7.14
N SER A 36 15.12 0.56 6.13
CA SER A 36 16.09 0.68 5.04
C SER A 36 15.37 0.71 3.69
N SER A 37 15.94 1.45 2.74
CA SER A 37 15.59 1.44 1.32
C SER A 37 16.49 0.51 0.49
N SER A 38 17.45 -0.15 1.13
CA SER A 38 18.30 -1.16 0.50
C SER A 38 17.72 -2.56 0.72
N PHE A 39 17.70 -3.37 -0.35
CA PHE A 39 17.11 -4.70 -0.36
C PHE A 39 18.17 -5.73 -0.76
N GLY A 40 18.29 -6.81 0.02
CA GLY A 40 19.11 -7.95 -0.36
C GLY A 40 18.40 -8.82 -1.40
N ARG A 41 19.13 -9.80 -1.95
CA ARG A 41 18.59 -10.77 -2.93
C ARG A 41 17.26 -11.37 -2.49
N ASP A 42 17.18 -11.79 -1.23
CA ASP A 42 16.02 -12.52 -0.70
C ASP A 42 14.83 -11.58 -0.38
N ASP A 43 15.06 -10.27 -0.37
CA ASP A 43 14.02 -9.26 -0.18
C ASP A 43 13.33 -8.88 -1.50
N LEU A 44 13.96 -9.13 -2.67
CA LEU A 44 13.50 -8.59 -3.97
C LEU A 44 12.12 -9.11 -4.37
N LEU A 45 11.89 -10.42 -4.31
CA LEU A 45 10.58 -10.99 -4.65
C LEU A 45 9.51 -10.65 -3.61
N LEU A 46 9.90 -10.49 -2.35
CA LEU A 46 8.97 -10.01 -1.32
C LEU A 46 8.58 -8.56 -1.57
N ALA A 47 9.53 -7.71 -1.98
CA ALA A 47 9.28 -6.33 -2.34
C ALA A 47 8.33 -6.21 -3.52
N SER A 48 8.54 -7.01 -4.57
CA SER A 48 7.61 -7.12 -5.70
C SER A 48 6.19 -7.48 -5.25
N LYS A 49 6.02 -8.53 -4.43
CA LYS A 49 4.70 -8.95 -3.92
C LYS A 49 4.03 -7.92 -3.00
N VAL A 50 4.81 -7.10 -2.31
CA VAL A 50 4.28 -6.02 -1.46
C VAL A 50 3.84 -4.83 -2.32
N LEU A 51 4.64 -4.46 -3.33
CA LEU A 51 4.27 -3.42 -4.30
C LEU A 51 3.06 -3.82 -5.14
N ASP A 52 2.97 -5.09 -5.54
CA ASP A 52 1.82 -5.63 -6.27
C ASP A 52 0.51 -5.42 -5.47
N ARG A 53 0.50 -5.76 -4.18
CA ARG A 53 -0.65 -5.49 -3.30
C ARG A 53 -0.95 -4.01 -3.14
N ALA A 54 0.09 -3.18 -3.00
CA ALA A 54 -0.09 -1.74 -2.89
C ALA A 54 -0.74 -1.18 -4.16
N HIS A 55 -0.30 -1.65 -5.33
CA HIS A 55 -0.88 -1.32 -6.62
C HIS A 55 -2.36 -1.77 -6.72
N SER A 56 -2.66 -3.04 -6.40
CA SER A 56 -4.05 -3.53 -6.40
C SER A 56 -4.97 -2.71 -5.50
N TRP A 57 -4.49 -2.35 -4.31
CA TRP A 57 -5.25 -1.51 -3.38
C TRP A 57 -5.50 -0.11 -3.95
N ILE A 58 -4.49 0.52 -4.56
CA ILE A 58 -4.64 1.84 -5.20
C ILE A 58 -5.70 1.77 -6.29
N LEU A 59 -5.62 0.79 -7.20
CA LEU A 59 -6.60 0.65 -8.28
C LEU A 59 -8.01 0.43 -7.75
N ALA A 60 -8.19 -0.46 -6.79
CA ALA A 60 -9.49 -0.72 -6.17
C ALA A 60 -10.07 0.51 -5.46
N THR A 61 -9.21 1.35 -4.89
CA THR A 61 -9.62 2.59 -4.21
C THR A 61 -9.96 3.71 -5.19
N THR A 62 -9.27 3.77 -6.34
CA THR A 62 -9.53 4.76 -7.40
C THR A 62 -10.66 4.38 -8.34
N ALA A 63 -11.06 3.10 -8.38
CA ALA A 63 -12.19 2.66 -9.16
C ALA A 63 -13.47 3.38 -8.69
N PRO A 64 -14.33 3.87 -9.59
CA PRO A 64 -15.61 4.44 -9.20
C PRO A 64 -16.37 3.39 -8.41
N LYS A 65 -16.58 3.65 -7.12
CA LYS A 65 -17.35 2.77 -6.25
C LYS A 65 -18.75 2.69 -6.85
N GLN A 66 -19.10 1.53 -7.42
CA GLN A 66 -20.45 1.32 -7.93
C GLN A 66 -21.43 1.65 -6.80
N PRO A 67 -22.52 2.40 -7.08
CA PRO A 67 -23.50 2.71 -6.07
C PRO A 67 -24.04 1.39 -5.52
N GLN A 68 -23.73 1.16 -4.25
CA GLN A 68 -24.28 0.05 -3.49
C GLN A 68 -25.80 0.20 -3.55
N PRO A 69 -26.57 -0.77 -4.08
CA PRO A 69 -28.02 -0.64 -4.10
C PRO A 69 -28.47 -0.46 -2.66
N ALA A 70 -29.13 0.67 -2.41
CA ALA A 70 -29.69 0.99 -1.11
C ALA A 70 -30.54 -0.20 -0.67
N ALA A 71 -30.17 -0.81 0.46
CA ALA A 71 -30.99 -1.84 1.07
C ALA A 71 -32.36 -1.22 1.36
N THR A 72 -33.34 -1.51 0.50
CA THR A 72 -34.75 -1.22 0.76
C THR A 72 -35.18 -2.11 1.90
N GLY A 73 -35.01 -1.61 3.12
CA GLY A 73 -35.68 -2.16 4.29
C GLY A 73 -37.16 -1.82 4.19
N THR A 74 -37.92 -2.72 3.59
CA THR A 74 -39.38 -2.71 3.68
C THR A 74 -39.74 -3.09 5.12
N LYS A 75 -40.32 -2.13 5.85
CA LYS A 75 -41.08 -2.38 7.06
C LYS A 75 -42.54 -2.64 6.69
#